data_AF-A0ABD1VYW0-F1
#
_entry.id   AF-A0ABD1VYW0-F1
#
_cell.length_a   1.000
_cell.length_b   1.000
_cell.length_c   1.000
_cell.angle_alpha   90.00
_cell.angle_beta   90.00
_cell.angle_gamma   90.00
#
_symmetry.space_group_name_H-M   'P 1'
#
loop_
_entity.id
_entity.type
_entity.pdbx_description
1 polymer ?
#
loop_
_entity_poly.entity_id
_entity_poly.type
_entity_poly.pdbx_seq_one_letter_code
_entity_poly.pdbx_strand_id
1 'polypeptide(L)'
;MQKIQICIQKLENSEFFRSFLDQMQNPNMLAKFLKVLGPETKMLMVIYGIGSIESFEPPRLQLSLAILIKRKFDWIGEIQVFDPIISLMESKVLTSLGCSVLSINEQGRRQS
;
A
#
# COMPACT_ATOMS: atom_id res chain seq x y z
N MET A 1 15.87 6.21 0.69
CA MET A 1 15.67 4.73 0.62
C MET A 1 15.85 4.04 1.98
N GLN A 2 16.91 4.32 2.75
CA GLN A 2 17.17 3.63 4.03
C GLN A 2 16.03 3.76 5.06
N LYS A 3 15.44 4.96 5.22
CA LYS A 3 14.34 5.20 6.18
C LYS A 3 13.12 4.31 5.93
N ILE A 4 12.67 4.18 4.67
CA ILE A 4 11.50 3.36 4.34
C ILE A 4 11.78 1.87 4.50
N GLN A 5 13.00 1.41 4.19
CA GLN A 5 13.38 0.01 4.42
C GLN A 5 13.36 -0.34 5.91
N ILE A 6 13.84 0.56 6.78
CA ILE A 6 13.76 0.39 8.24
C ILE A 6 12.30 0.32 8.68
N CYS A 7 11.41 1.19 8.18
CA CYS A 7 9.98 1.12 8.50
C CYS A 7 9.33 -0.19 8.04
N ILE A 8 9.67 -0.68 6.84
CA ILE A 8 9.17 -1.97 6.32
C ILE A 8 9.60 -3.10 7.26
N GLN A 9 10.88 -3.19 7.60
CA GLN A 9 11.40 -4.24 8.48
C GLN A 9 10.81 -4.15 9.90
N LYS A 10 10.72 -2.94 10.45
CA LYS A 10 10.11 -2.69 11.77
C LYS A 10 8.66 -3.16 11.79
N LEU A 11 7.89 -2.83 10.76
CA LEU A 11 6.48 -3.19 10.69
C LEU A 11 6.30 -4.69 10.43
N GLU A 12 7.09 -5.28 9.54
CA GLU A 12 7.03 -6.71 9.21
C GLU A 12 7.25 -7.60 10.44
N ASN A 13 8.14 -7.18 11.35
CA ASN A 13 8.44 -7.90 12.59
C ASN A 13 7.55 -7.49 13.78
N SER A 14 6.56 -6.60 13.58
CA SER A 14 5.71 -6.13 14.65
C SER A 14 4.58 -7.11 14.97
N GLU A 15 4.16 -7.16 16.24
CA GLU A 15 2.96 -7.90 16.65
C GLU A 15 1.72 -7.37 15.93
N PHE A 16 1.63 -6.06 15.71
CA PHE A 16 0.56 -5.44 14.95
C PHE A 16 0.40 -6.08 13.57
N PHE A 17 1.49 -6.22 12.81
CA PHE A 17 1.42 -6.78 11.47
C PHE A 17 1.08 -8.28 11.50
N ARG A 18 1.59 -9.03 12.47
CA ARG A 18 1.20 -10.44 12.67
C ARG A 18 -0.30 -10.56 12.93
N SER A 19 -0.84 -9.82 13.89
CA SER A 19 -2.27 -9.83 14.21
C SER A 19 -3.13 -9.36 13.04
N PHE A 20 -2.66 -8.38 12.28
CA PHE A 20 -3.32 -7.93 11.06
C PHE A 20 -3.40 -9.05 10.01
N LEU A 21 -2.29 -9.78 9.78
CA LEU A 21 -2.28 -10.91 8.85
C LEU A 21 -3.23 -12.02 9.30
N ASP A 22 -3.23 -12.38 10.59
CA ASP A 22 -4.11 -13.41 11.14
C ASP A 22 -5.60 -13.07 10.89
N GLN A 23 -5.97 -11.79 11.06
CA GLN A 23 -7.33 -11.33 10.77
C GLN A 23 -7.68 -11.37 9.29
N MET A 24 -6.75 -10.99 8.41
CA MET A 24 -6.96 -10.96 6.95
C MET A 24 -6.99 -12.35 6.34
N GLN A 25 -6.22 -13.29 6.90
CA GLN A 25 -6.19 -14.70 6.48
C GLN A 25 -7.34 -15.52 7.05
N ASN A 26 -8.13 -14.97 7.97
CA ASN A 26 -9.35 -15.61 8.44
C ASN A 26 -10.22 -16.00 7.22
N PRO A 27 -10.64 -17.28 7.07
CA PRO A 27 -11.35 -17.74 5.88
C PRO A 27 -12.62 -16.93 5.57
N ASN A 28 -13.34 -16.47 6.60
CA ASN A 28 -14.54 -15.66 6.42
C ASN A 28 -14.22 -14.25 5.92
N MET A 29 -13.08 -13.67 6.33
CA MET A 29 -12.62 -12.37 5.84
C MET A 29 -12.10 -12.48 4.42
N LEU A 30 -11.28 -13.49 4.13
CA LEU A 30 -10.75 -13.74 2.80
C LEU A 30 -11.87 -13.97 1.78
N ALA A 31 -12.88 -14.78 2.13
CA ALA A 31 -14.04 -15.02 1.28
C ALA A 31 -14.80 -13.72 0.95
N LYS A 32 -14.88 -12.77 1.89
CA LYS A 32 -15.49 -11.46 1.63
C LYS A 32 -14.68 -10.64 0.64
N PHE A 33 -13.35 -10.61 0.76
CA PHE A 33 -12.48 -9.91 -0.19
C PHE A 33 -12.60 -10.50 -1.59
N LEU A 34 -12.52 -11.82 -1.72
CA LEU A 34 -12.66 -12.51 -3.01
C LEU A 34 -14.05 -12.29 -3.62
N LYS A 35 -15.11 -12.25 -2.80
CA LYS A 35 -16.46 -11.93 -3.27
C LYS A 35 -16.56 -10.49 -3.81
N VAL A 36 -15.92 -9.52 -3.16
CA VAL A 36 -15.90 -8.12 -3.60
C VAL A 36 -15.11 -7.95 -4.90
N LEU A 37 -14.05 -8.72 -5.08
CA LEU A 37 -13.25 -8.71 -6.31
C LEU A 37 -14.03 -9.21 -7.52
N GLY A 38 -14.95 -10.17 -7.34
CA GLY A 38 -15.79 -10.67 -8.42
C GLY A 38 -14.94 -11.31 -9.53
N PRO A 39 -15.16 -10.97 -10.81
CA PRO A 39 -14.35 -11.51 -11.91
C PRO A 39 -12.93 -10.93 -11.99
N GLU A 40 -12.67 -9.82 -11.29
CA GLU A 40 -11.32 -9.25 -11.24
C GLU A 40 -10.40 -10.17 -10.44
N THR A 41 -9.25 -10.51 -11.02
CA THR A 41 -8.31 -11.43 -10.38
C THR A 41 -7.47 -10.75 -9.30
N LYS A 42 -7.38 -9.41 -9.33
CA LYS A 42 -6.52 -8.62 -8.43
C LYS A 42 -7.14 -7.26 -8.07
N MET A 43 -7.04 -6.91 -6.80
CA MET A 43 -7.46 -5.64 -6.24
C MET A 43 -6.45 -4.55 -6.58
N LEU A 44 -6.86 -3.52 -7.31
CA LEU A 44 -6.08 -2.30 -7.44
C LEU A 44 -6.13 -1.50 -6.14
N MET A 45 -4.97 -1.28 -5.51
CA MET A 45 -4.87 -0.43 -4.32
C MET A 45 -4.48 0.99 -4.73
N VAL A 46 -5.23 1.99 -4.29
CA VAL A 46 -4.91 3.40 -4.53
C VAL A 46 -4.82 4.13 -3.20
N ILE A 47 -3.68 4.80 -2.96
CA ILE A 47 -3.40 5.54 -1.74
C ILE A 47 -3.38 7.03 -2.07
N TYR A 48 -4.33 7.77 -1.51
CA TYR A 48 -4.43 9.21 -1.65
C TYR A 48 -3.92 9.89 -0.37
N GLY A 49 -3.12 10.96 -0.54
CA GLY A 49 -2.74 11.82 0.58
C GLY A 49 -1.81 11.11 1.57
N ILE A 50 -0.85 10.32 1.08
CA ILE A 50 0.08 9.57 1.94
C ILE A 50 1.03 10.48 2.73
N GLY A 51 1.25 11.70 2.28
CA GLY A 51 2.19 12.67 2.83
C GLY A 51 3.63 12.45 2.37
N SER A 52 4.55 13.23 2.95
CA SER A 52 5.98 13.13 2.66
C SER A 52 6.60 11.93 3.38
N ILE A 53 7.04 10.94 2.59
CA ILE A 53 7.74 9.75 3.06
C ILE A 53 9.19 10.06 3.44
N GLU A 54 9.74 11.18 2.96
CA GLU A 54 11.07 11.65 3.35
C GLU A 54 11.04 12.30 4.74
N SER A 55 10.02 13.11 4.99
CA SER A 55 9.94 13.98 6.19
C SER A 55 9.36 13.26 7.40
N PHE A 56 8.34 12.41 7.24
CA PHE A 56 7.55 11.91 8.38
C PHE A 56 7.50 10.39 8.47
N GLU A 57 7.46 9.85 9.70
CA GLU A 57 7.36 8.40 9.94
C GLU A 57 5.97 7.83 9.60
N PRO A 58 4.83 8.48 9.94
CA PRO A 58 3.52 7.92 9.64
C PRO A 58 3.28 7.62 8.14
N PRO A 59 3.62 8.52 7.18
CA PRO A 59 3.60 8.20 5.75
C PRO A 59 4.42 6.97 5.38
N ARG A 60 5.60 6.80 5.98
CA ARG A 60 6.45 5.63 5.76
C ARG A 60 5.78 4.36 6.28
N LEU A 61 5.20 4.38 7.48
CA LEU A 61 4.53 3.21 8.06
C LEU A 61 3.27 2.81 7.25
N GLN A 62 2.48 3.78 6.81
CA GLN A 62 1.32 3.53 5.93
C GLN A 62 1.75 2.89 4.61
N LEU A 63 2.80 3.43 3.97
CA LEU A 63 3.38 2.84 2.76
C LEU A 63 3.95 1.44 3.02
N SER A 64 4.68 1.26 4.12
CA SER A 64 5.23 -0.04 4.54
C SER A 64 4.13 -1.08 4.67
N LEU A 65 2.99 -0.73 5.27
CA LEU A 65 1.85 -1.63 5.40
C LEU A 65 1.32 -2.06 4.04
N ALA A 66 1.08 -1.11 3.13
CA ALA A 66 0.59 -1.41 1.78
C ALA A 66 1.54 -2.35 1.01
N ILE A 67 2.85 -2.09 1.06
CA ILE A 67 3.87 -2.93 0.43
C ILE A 67 3.86 -4.34 1.02
N LEU A 68 3.80 -4.47 2.34
CA LEU A 68 3.79 -5.78 3.00
C LEU A 68 2.51 -6.56 2.69
N ILE A 69 1.36 -5.90 2.63
CA ILE A 69 0.09 -6.51 2.21
C ILE A 69 0.21 -7.06 0.78
N LYS A 70 0.71 -6.26 -0.16
CA LYS A 70 0.95 -6.72 -1.55
C LYS A 70 1.90 -7.91 -1.64
N ARG A 71 2.91 -7.98 -0.77
CA ARG A 71 3.86 -9.11 -0.73
C ARG A 71 3.25 -10.39 -0.14
N LYS A 72 2.22 -10.27 0.69
CA LYS A 72 1.60 -11.41 1.40
C LYS A 72 0.35 -11.94 0.72
N PHE A 73 -0.35 -11.11 -0.06
CA PHE A 73 -1.64 -11.46 -0.65
C PHE A 73 -1.60 -11.34 -2.18
N ASP A 74 -1.71 -12.47 -2.87
CA ASP A 74 -1.65 -12.53 -4.34
C ASP A 74 -2.83 -11.83 -5.03
N TRP A 75 -3.95 -11.68 -4.32
CA TRP A 75 -5.12 -10.95 -4.77
C TRP A 75 -4.94 -9.43 -4.69
N ILE A 76 -3.83 -8.92 -4.17
CA ILE A 76 -3.49 -7.49 -4.23
C ILE A 76 -2.68 -7.23 -5.50
N GLY A 77 -3.26 -6.44 -6.39
CA GLY A 77 -2.69 -6.00 -7.66
C GLY A 77 -1.70 -4.86 -7.48
N GLU A 78 -1.73 -3.92 -8.41
CA GLU A 78 -0.85 -2.74 -8.35
C GLU A 78 -1.17 -1.86 -7.14
N ILE A 79 -0.14 -1.16 -6.66
CA ILE A 79 -0.30 -0.08 -5.69
C ILE A 79 -0.05 1.22 -6.45
N GLN A 80 -1.05 2.09 -6.45
CA GLN A 80 -0.97 3.43 -6.99
C GLN A 80 -0.98 4.45 -5.86
N VAL A 81 -0.14 5.47 -5.96
CA VAL A 81 0.00 6.50 -4.94
C VAL A 81 -0.19 7.86 -5.57
N PHE A 82 -1.05 8.67 -4.97
CA PHE A 82 -1.24 10.07 -5.34
C PHE A 82 -1.11 10.95 -4.10
N ASP A 83 -0.22 11.93 -4.17
CA ASP A 83 -0.18 13.04 -3.23
C ASP A 83 0.49 14.25 -3.91
N PRO A 84 -0.12 15.45 -3.90
CA PRO A 84 0.49 16.64 -4.48
C PRO A 84 1.84 17.03 -3.88
N ILE A 85 2.15 16.57 -2.67
CA ILE A 85 3.41 16.92 -1.99
C ILE A 85 4.55 15.92 -2.25
N ILE A 86 4.31 14.84 -3.00
CA ILE A 86 5.36 13.87 -3.37
C ILE A 86 6.39 14.55 -4.28
N SER A 87 7.64 14.56 -3.83
CA SER A 87 8.76 15.04 -4.64
C SER A 87 9.19 14.04 -5.73
N LEU A 88 9.96 14.51 -6.71
CA LEU A 88 10.56 13.65 -7.74
C LEU A 88 11.45 12.54 -7.14
N MET A 89 12.13 12.82 -6.02
CA MET A 89 12.96 11.82 -5.34
C MET A 89 12.10 10.74 -4.69
N GLU A 90 11.03 11.14 -4.01
CA GLU A 90 10.09 10.21 -3.39
C GLU A 90 9.35 9.37 -4.45
N SER A 91 9.00 9.96 -5.59
CA SER A 91 8.41 9.23 -6.72
C SER A 91 9.34 8.14 -7.26
N LYS A 92 10.64 8.40 -7.38
CA LYS A 92 11.64 7.38 -7.74
C LYS A 92 11.72 6.26 -6.71
N VAL A 93 11.67 6.62 -5.41
CA VAL A 93 11.65 5.63 -4.33
C VAL A 93 10.38 4.76 -4.41
N LEU A 94 9.20 5.36 -4.58
CA LEU A 94 7.93 4.65 -4.74
C LEU A 94 7.97 3.68 -5.92
N THR A 95 8.48 4.14 -7.07
CA THR A 95 8.65 3.32 -8.27
C THR A 95 9.59 2.14 -8.02
N SER A 96 10.73 2.37 -7.34
CA SER A 96 11.66 1.29 -6.98
C SER A 96 11.07 0.25 -6.01
N LEU A 97 10.03 0.63 -5.27
CA LEU A 97 9.29 -0.26 -4.36
C LEU A 97 8.12 -0.98 -5.07
N GLY A 98 7.95 -0.79 -6.38
CA GLY A 98 6.89 -1.40 -7.18
C GLY A 98 5.55 -0.69 -7.09
N CYS A 99 5.53 0.58 -6.69
CA CYS A 99 4.34 1.43 -6.71
C CYS A 99 4.33 2.34 -7.95
N SER A 100 3.15 2.62 -8.48
CA SER A 100 2.96 3.60 -9.55
C SER A 100 2.54 4.94 -8.96
N VAL A 101 3.19 6.04 -9.35
CA VAL A 101 2.82 7.38 -8.88
C VAL A 101 1.88 8.03 -9.88
N LEU A 102 0.69 8.39 -9.42
CA LEU A 102 -0.30 9.05 -10.26
C LEU A 102 0.05 10.54 -10.40
N SER A 103 -0.06 11.05 -11.62
CA SER A 103 0.16 12.47 -11.94
C SER A 103 -1.13 13.30 -11.94
N ILE A 104 -2.28 12.64 -11.98
CA ILE A 104 -3.60 13.27 -12.09
C ILE A 104 -4.32 13.16 -10.74
N ASN A 105 -4.82 14.28 -10.24
CA ASN A 105 -5.70 14.28 -9.08
C ASN A 105 -7.10 13.80 -9.48
N GLU A 106 -7.37 12.51 -9.26
CA GLU A 106 -8.68 11.92 -9.50
C GLU A 106 -9.73 12.31 -8.45
N GLN A 107 -9.33 13.05 -7.39
CA GLN A 107 -10.19 13.46 -6.27
C GLN A 107 -10.89 12.27 -5.57
N GLY A 108 -10.31 11.07 -5.67
CA GLY A 108 -10.95 9.84 -5.19
C GLY A 108 -12.22 9.44 -5.97
N ARG A 109 -12.48 10.05 -7.13
CA ARG A 109 -13.66 9.80 -7.98
C ARG A 109 -13.39 8.81 -9.10
N ARG A 110 -12.50 7.84 -8.87
CA ARG A 110 -12.19 6.81 -9.86
C ARG A 110 -13.47 6.05 -10.18
N GLN A 111 -13.83 6.03 -11.47
CA GLN A 111 -14.95 5.22 -11.94
C GLN A 111 -14.47 3.78 -12.10
N SER A 112 -15.13 2.88 -11.39
CA SER A 112 -14.94 1.42 -11.42
C SER A 112 -16.05 0.78 -12.24
#